data_AF-A0A538RE68-F1
#
_entry.id   AF-A0A538RE68-F1
#
_cell.length_a   1.000
_cell.length_b   1.000
_cell.length_c   1.000
_cell.angle_alpha   90.00
_cell.angle_beta   90.00
_cell.angle_gamma   90.00
#
_symmetry.space_group_name_H-M   'P 1'
#
loop_
_entity.id
_entity.type
_entity.pdbx_description
1 polymer ?
#
loop_
_entity_poly.entity_id
_entity_poly.type
_entity_poly.pdbx_seq_one_letter_code
_entity_poly.pdbx_strand_id
1 'polypeptide(L)' 'MRILLTNDDGIHAPGLAVLEEIARTLSDDVWVVAPETDQSGVSHSLSL' A
#
# COMPACT_ATOMS: atom_id res chain seq x y z
N MET A 1 16.45 7.08 1.66
CA MET A 1 15.20 7.74 2.15
C MET A 1 14.20 6.63 2.43
N ARG A 2 13.47 6.60 3.54
CA ARG A 2 12.51 5.50 3.76
C ARG A 2 11.14 5.83 3.17
N ILE A 3 10.55 4.91 2.42
CA ILE A 3 9.20 5.05 1.83
C ILE A 3 8.29 3.96 2.39
N LEU A 4 7.10 4.35 2.87
CA LEU A 4 6.04 3.44 3.28
C LEU A 4 4.86 3.60 2.33
N LEU A 5 4.42 2.49 1.72
CA LEU A 5 3.26 2.42 0.84
C LEU A 5 2.11 1.69 1.51
N THR A 6 0.91 2.20 1.28
CA THR A 6 -0.35 1.61 1.74
C THR A 6 -1.48 1.98 0.78
N ASN A 7 -2.54 1.19 0.77
CA ASN A 7 -3.77 1.44 0.03
C ASN A 7 -4.97 0.81 0.76
N ASP A 8 -6.18 1.10 0.28
CA ASP A 8 -7.43 0.51 0.70
C ASP A 8 -7.90 -0.62 -0.23
N ASP A 9 -7.50 -0.64 -1.51
CA ASP A 9 -7.85 -1.73 -2.46
C ASP A 9 -7.29 -3.13 -2.07
N GLY A 10 -6.28 -3.16 -1.19
CA GLY A 10 -5.63 -4.37 -0.70
C GLY A 10 -4.24 -4.66 -1.27
N ILE A 11 -3.51 -5.58 -0.62
CA ILE A 11 -2.10 -5.93 -0.90
C ILE A 11 -1.90 -6.53 -2.30
N HIS A 12 -2.95 -7.12 -2.87
CA HIS A 12 -2.93 -7.73 -4.20
C HIS A 12 -3.45 -6.80 -5.30
N ALA A 13 -3.75 -5.54 -4.98
CA ALA A 13 -4.24 -4.59 -5.96
C ALA A 13 -3.14 -4.31 -7.01
N PRO A 14 -3.47 -4.35 -8.33
CA PRO A 14 -2.49 -4.13 -9.38
C PRO A 14 -1.86 -2.72 -9.31
N GLY A 15 -2.62 -1.73 -8.83
CA GLY A 15 -2.13 -0.37 -8.61
C GLY A 15 -1.02 -0.29 -7.56
N LEU A 16 -1.09 -1.09 -6.50
CA LEU A 16 -0.06 -1.11 -5.45
C LEU A 16 1.27 -1.66 -5.95
N ALA A 17 1.23 -2.70 -6.80
CA ALA A 17 2.43 -3.25 -7.43
C ALA A 17 3.12 -2.22 -8.34
N VAL A 18 2.35 -1.50 -9.16
CA VAL A 18 2.88 -0.40 -9.99
C VAL A 18 3.49 0.70 -9.12
N LEU A 19 2.85 1.05 -8.01
CA LEU A 19 3.34 2.07 -7.10
C LEU A 19 4.65 1.64 -6.40
N GLU A 20 4.76 0.37 -6.04
CA GLU A 20 5.98 -0.21 -5.48
C GLU A 20 7.14 -0.14 -6.48
N GLU A 21 6.92 -0.52 -7.75
CA GLU A 21 7.92 -0.42 -8.79
C GLU A 21 8.44 1.01 -8.95
N ILE A 22 7.54 2.00 -8.98
CA ILE A 22 7.89 3.42 -9.04
C ILE A 22 8.67 3.83 -7.79
N ALA A 23 8.21 3.48 -6.58
CA ALA A 23 8.88 3.83 -5.33
C ALA A 23 10.31 3.28 -5.26
N ARG A 24 10.53 2.06 -5.81
CA ARG A 24 11.86 1.44 -5.90
C ARG A 24 12.83 2.16 -6.83
N THR A 25 12.33 2.98 -7.76
CA THR A 25 13.20 3.89 -8.56
C THR A 25 13.71 5.09 -7.76
N LEU A 26 13.02 5.44 -6.66
CA LEU A 26 13.34 6.60 -5.82
C LEU A 26 14.15 6.22 -4.58
N SER A 27 13.97 4.99 -4.07
CA SER A 27 14.67 4.49 -2.91
C SER A 27 14.76 2.96 -2.90
N ASP A 28 15.83 2.45 -2.29
CA ASP A 28 16.03 1.05 -1.96
C ASP A 28 15.28 0.60 -0.68
N ASP A 29 15.00 1.53 0.25
CA ASP A 29 14.29 1.27 1.50
C ASP A 29 12.78 1.55 1.37
N VAL A 30 12.05 0.60 0.76
CA VAL A 30 10.60 0.62 0.53
C VAL A 30 9.89 -0.46 1.34
N TRP A 31 8.85 -0.06 2.08
CA TRP A 31 7.99 -0.92 2.87
C TRP A 31 6.55 -0.83 2.37
N VAL A 32 5.84 -1.97 2.33
CA VAL A 32 4.44 -2.04 1.90
C VAL A 32 3.61 -2.62 3.04
N VAL A 33 2.55 -1.91 3.43
CA VAL A 33 1.58 -2.36 4.43
C VAL A 33 0.19 -2.05 3.90
N ALA A 34 -0.59 -3.08 3.57
CA ALA A 34 -1.92 -2.97 3.00
C ALA A 34 -2.84 -4.08 3.55
N PRO A 35 -4.17 -3.89 3.54
CA PRO A 35 -5.10 -4.92 3.96
C PRO A 35 -5.07 -6.13 3.02
N GLU A 36 -5.46 -7.31 3.50
CA GLU A 36 -5.50 -8.54 2.68
C GLU A 36 -6.58 -8.44 1.58
N THR A 37 -7.71 -7.80 1.90
CA THR A 37 -8.86 -7.63 1.01
C THR A 37 -9.17 -6.16 0.77
N ASP A 38 -9.95 -5.89 -0.27
CA ASP A 38 -10.49 -4.56 -0.56
C ASP A 38 -11.26 -4.00 0.65
N GLN A 39 -10.86 -2.79 1.06
CA GLN A 39 -11.44 -1.96 2.13
C GLN A 39 -12.00 -0.64 1.56
N SER A 40 -12.25 -0.58 0.25
CA SER A 40 -12.89 0.57 -0.39
C SER A 40 -14.28 0.80 0.22
N GLY A 41 -14.47 1.95 0.86
CA GLY A 41 -15.76 2.36 1.40
C GLY A 41 -16.09 1.89 2.83
N VAL A 42 -15.18 1.25 3.57
CA VAL A 42 -15.40 0.91 5.00
C VAL A 42 -15.18 2.09 5.99
N SER A 43 -15.00 3.32 5.49
CA SER A 43 -14.66 4.50 6.30
C SER A 43 -13.33 4.33 7.06
N HIS A 44 -12.84 5.39 7.73
CA HIS A 44 -11.64 5.36 8.59
C HIS A 44 -11.91 4.55 9.88
N SER A 45 -12.13 3.25 9.75
CA SER A 45 -12.33 2.35 10.87
C SER A 45 -10.98 1.82 11.36
N LEU A 46 -10.62 2.15 12.61
CA LEU A 46 -9.55 1.44 13.31
C LEU A 46 -10.14 0.20 13.98
N SER A 47 -9.50 -0.96 13.76
CA SER A 47 -9.70 -2.12 14.64
C SER A 47 -9.01 -1.82 15.98
N LEU A 48 -9.79 -1.79 17.08
CA LEU A 48 -9.30 -1.60 18.46
C LEU A 48 -8.89 -2.92 19.10
#